data_AF-A0A1S7LK78-F1
#
_entry.id   AF-A0A1S7LK78-F1
#
_cell.length_a   1.000
_cell.length_b   1.000
_cell.length_c   1.000
_cell.angle_alpha   90.00
_cell.angle_beta   90.00
_cell.angle_gamma   90.00
#
_symmetry.space_group_name_H-M   'P 1'
#
loop_
_entity.id
_entity.type
_entity.pdbx_description
1 polymer ?
#
loop_
_entity_poly.entity_id
_entity_poly.type
_entity_poly.pdbx_seq_one_letter_code
_entity_poly.pdbx_strand_id
1 'polypeptide(L)'
;MLGEALGQHAPKKVTDSGKGYKGHGVTETQVFISGQRRGMTPTIKKELRRRSAVEPVIGHQKTEGRLDRNFLGGEFGDVANALLNGIGYNLRTTLRKLRELFALFLMWRYSPNMAMACSQRSC
;
A
#
# COMPACT_ATOMS: atom_id res chain seq x y z
N MET A 1 1.80 -37.22 -35.11
CA MET A 1 1.59 -35.93 -35.82
C MET A 1 0.20 -35.47 -35.41
N LEU A 2 -0.03 -34.47 -34.58
CA LEU A 2 0.59 -33.15 -34.46
C LEU A 2 0.84 -32.82 -32.98
N GLY A 3 2.07 -32.41 -32.65
CA GLY A 3 2.38 -31.81 -31.36
C GLY A 3 2.00 -30.34 -31.42
N GLU A 4 0.98 -29.95 -30.66
CA GLU A 4 0.68 -28.55 -30.41
C GLU A 4 1.58 -28.06 -29.27
N ALA A 5 2.48 -27.15 -29.63
CA ALA A 5 3.32 -26.40 -28.73
C ALA A 5 2.44 -25.46 -27.88
N LEU A 6 2.01 -25.92 -26.71
CA LEU A 6 1.57 -25.01 -25.65
C LEU A 6 2.81 -24.23 -25.20
N GLY A 7 2.83 -22.96 -25.57
CA GLY A 7 3.89 -22.02 -25.27
C GLY A 7 4.33 -22.11 -23.82
N GLN A 8 5.65 -22.08 -23.62
CA GLN A 8 6.30 -21.98 -22.33
C GLN A 8 5.86 -20.66 -21.67
N HIS A 9 4.70 -20.65 -21.00
CA HIS A 9 4.35 -19.56 -20.12
C HIS A 9 5.36 -19.58 -18.97
N ALA A 10 6.18 -18.54 -18.91
CA ALA A 10 7.14 -18.36 -17.83
C ALA A 10 6.45 -18.58 -16.47
N PRO A 11 7.09 -19.24 -15.50
CA PRO A 11 6.47 -19.55 -14.22
C PRO A 11 5.95 -18.25 -13.61
N LYS A 12 4.65 -18.22 -13.26
CA LYS A 12 4.05 -17.07 -12.58
C LYS A 12 4.86 -16.84 -11.30
N LYS A 13 5.34 -15.61 -11.12
CA LYS A 13 6.06 -15.19 -9.92
C LYS A 13 5.06 -14.49 -9.02
N VAL A 14 4.87 -15.01 -7.82
CA VAL A 14 3.96 -14.44 -6.83
C VAL A 14 4.80 -13.94 -5.66
N THR A 15 4.61 -12.66 -5.30
CA THR A 15 5.26 -12.06 -4.13
C THR A 15 4.29 -12.04 -2.97
N ASP A 16 4.67 -12.66 -1.86
CA ASP A 16 3.86 -12.78 -0.66
C ASP A 16 4.46 -11.97 0.48
N SER A 17 3.76 -10.92 0.90
CA SER A 17 4.25 -10.01 1.94
C SER A 17 3.91 -10.48 3.35
N GLY A 18 2.81 -11.21 3.52
CA GLY A 18 2.38 -11.80 4.78
C GLY A 18 2.78 -13.27 4.77
N LYS A 19 3.33 -13.83 5.84
CA LYS A 19 3.92 -15.20 5.80
C LYS A 19 2.90 -16.34 5.63
N GLY A 20 1.72 -16.08 5.08
CA GLY A 20 0.60 -17.00 4.96
C GLY A 20 0.86 -18.16 4.01
N TYR A 21 1.75 -17.99 3.01
CA TYR A 21 2.12 -19.09 2.10
C TYR A 21 3.25 -19.97 2.65
N LYS A 22 3.75 -19.71 3.86
CA LYS A 22 4.81 -20.51 4.47
C LYS A 22 4.31 -21.91 4.79
N GLY A 23 4.73 -22.90 4.00
CA GLY A 23 4.35 -24.31 4.18
C GLY A 23 3.21 -24.79 3.27
N HIS A 24 2.69 -23.94 2.38
CA HIS A 24 1.81 -24.37 1.31
C HIS A 24 2.66 -24.85 0.13
N GLY A 25 2.58 -26.15 -0.18
CA GLY A 25 3.37 -26.84 -1.21
C GLY A 25 2.97 -26.48 -2.64
N VAL A 26 3.06 -25.19 -2.99
CA VAL A 26 2.80 -24.70 -4.35
C VAL A 26 4.00 -25.04 -5.23
N THR A 27 3.84 -26.03 -6.10
CA THR A 27 4.90 -26.55 -6.99
C THR A 27 4.96 -25.84 -8.34
N GLU A 28 3.85 -25.24 -8.79
CA GLU A 28 3.72 -24.65 -10.14
C GLU A 28 4.16 -23.18 -10.23
N THR A 29 4.25 -22.48 -9.11
CA THR A 29 4.44 -21.02 -9.04
C THR A 29 5.58 -20.69 -8.09
N GLN A 30 6.51 -19.82 -8.51
CA GLN A 30 7.58 -19.35 -7.62
C GLN A 30 7.04 -18.29 -6.67
N VAL A 31 6.89 -18.65 -5.40
CA VAL A 31 6.44 -17.76 -4.34
C VAL A 31 7.64 -17.15 -3.62
N PHE A 32 7.72 -15.81 -3.60
CA PHE A 32 8.75 -15.06 -2.89
C PHE A 32 8.17 -14.45 -1.62
N ILE A 33 8.65 -14.90 -0.45
CA ILE A 33 8.11 -14.49 0.84
C ILE A 33 8.92 -13.33 1.44
N SER A 34 8.26 -12.42 2.16
CA SER A 34 8.92 -11.36 2.93
C SER A 34 9.98 -11.90 3.90
N GLY A 35 11.18 -11.33 3.84
CA GLY A 35 12.33 -11.73 4.65
C GLY A 35 13.22 -12.82 4.05
N GLN A 36 12.89 -13.36 2.87
CA GLN A 36 13.77 -14.29 2.15
C GLN A 36 15.06 -13.58 1.69
N ARG A 37 16.23 -14.11 2.05
CA ARG A 37 17.53 -13.50 1.76
C ARG A 37 18.18 -13.94 0.44
N ARG A 38 17.76 -15.08 -0.13
CA ARG A 38 18.37 -15.70 -1.34
C ARG A 38 17.39 -15.69 -2.51
N GLY A 39 17.91 -15.51 -3.74
CA GLY A 39 17.12 -15.55 -4.98
C GLY A 39 16.26 -14.31 -5.29
N MET A 40 16.45 -13.19 -4.58
CA MET A 40 15.71 -11.96 -4.85
C MET A 40 16.37 -11.12 -5.94
N THR A 41 15.62 -10.85 -7.00
CA THR A 41 15.96 -9.78 -7.96
C THR A 41 15.54 -8.42 -7.38
N PRO A 42 16.15 -7.30 -7.82
CA PRO A 42 15.77 -5.96 -7.35
C PRO A 42 14.29 -5.64 -7.60
N THR A 43 13.71 -6.13 -8.71
CA THR A 43 12.28 -5.98 -9.05
C THR A 43 11.39 -6.67 -8.03
N ILE A 44 11.70 -7.92 -7.66
CA ILE A 44 10.96 -8.69 -6.65
C ILE A 44 11.03 -8.00 -5.29
N LYS A 45 12.22 -7.50 -4.91
CA LYS A 45 12.40 -6.76 -3.66
C LYS A 45 11.57 -5.46 -3.62
N LYS A 46 11.49 -4.74 -4.74
CA LYS A 46 10.67 -3.52 -4.87
C LYS A 46 9.18 -3.84 -4.74
N GLU A 47 8.70 -4.88 -5.41
CA GLU A 47 7.31 -5.33 -5.32
C GLU A 47 6.93 -5.76 -3.91
N LEU A 48 7.79 -6.54 -3.27
CA LEU A 48 7.59 -6.99 -1.90
C LEU A 48 7.58 -5.84 -0.91
N ARG A 49 8.48 -4.85 -1.06
CA ARG A 49 8.49 -3.63 -0.24
C ARG A 49 7.20 -2.82 -0.42
N ARG A 50 6.70 -2.71 -1.66
CA ARG A 50 5.42 -2.02 -1.93
C ARG A 50 4.26 -2.75 -1.27
N ARG A 51 4.17 -4.07 -1.41
CA ARG A 51 3.11 -4.89 -0.80
C ARG A 51 3.16 -4.84 0.73
N SER A 52 4.35 -4.95 1.33
CA SER A 52 4.52 -4.87 2.79
C SER A 52 4.19 -3.48 3.36
N ALA A 53 4.25 -2.41 2.57
CA ALA A 53 3.76 -1.09 2.99
C ALA A 53 2.23 -0.98 2.95
N VAL A 54 1.55 -1.80 2.14
CA VAL A 54 0.09 -1.81 1.99
C VAL A 54 -0.59 -2.70 3.05
N GLU A 55 0.06 -3.77 3.50
CA GLU A 55 -0.50 -4.69 4.50
C GLU A 55 -0.93 -4.01 5.82
N PRO A 56 -0.14 -3.11 6.43
CA PRO A 56 -0.57 -2.37 7.59
C PRO A 56 -1.82 -1.53 7.31
N VAL A 57 -1.90 -0.92 6.12
CA VAL A 57 -3.06 -0.12 5.71
C VAL A 57 -4.31 -0.99 5.59
N ILE A 58 -4.21 -2.17 4.99
CA ILE A 58 -5.31 -3.14 4.92
C ILE A 58 -5.69 -3.60 6.33
N GLY A 59 -4.73 -3.86 7.21
CA GLY A 59 -5.00 -4.21 8.61
C GLY A 59 -5.74 -3.11 9.36
N HIS A 60 -5.36 -1.85 9.18
CA HIS A 60 -6.06 -0.70 9.77
C HIS A 60 -7.47 -0.57 9.19
N GLN A 61 -7.65 -0.75 7.88
CA GLN A 61 -8.98 -0.75 7.27
C GLN A 61 -9.85 -1.90 7.77
N LYS A 62 -9.27 -3.06 8.09
CA LYS A 62 -10.02 -4.16 8.72
C LYS A 62 -10.53 -3.79 10.11
N THR A 63 -9.66 -3.22 10.94
CA THR A 63 -9.98 -2.90 12.34
C THR A 63 -10.75 -1.58 12.50
N GLU A 64 -10.16 -0.46 12.07
CA GLU A 64 -10.77 0.88 12.18
C GLU A 64 -11.91 1.07 11.19
N GLY A 65 -11.74 0.50 10.00
CA GLY A 65 -12.73 0.55 8.95
C GLY A 65 -13.90 -0.41 9.13
N ARG A 66 -13.87 -1.24 10.19
CA ARG A 66 -14.91 -2.20 10.55
C ARG A 66 -15.28 -3.14 9.39
N LEU A 67 -14.33 -3.44 8.50
CA LEU A 67 -14.56 -4.45 7.46
C LEU A 67 -14.79 -5.83 8.07
N ASP A 68 -14.29 -6.06 9.29
CA ASP A 68 -14.51 -7.28 10.05
C ASP A 68 -15.90 -7.37 10.69
N ARG A 69 -16.66 -6.27 10.70
CA ARG A 69 -17.99 -6.18 11.32
C ARG A 69 -18.92 -5.40 10.41
N ASN A 70 -19.43 -6.09 9.39
CA ASN A 70 -20.44 -5.51 8.55
C ASN A 70 -21.82 -5.53 9.24
N PHE A 71 -22.46 -4.37 9.29
CA PHE A 71 -23.83 -4.21 9.79
C PHE A 71 -24.86 -4.23 8.66
N LEU A 72 -24.41 -4.20 7.40
CA LEU A 72 -25.23 -4.37 6.21
C LEU A 72 -25.37 -5.87 5.93
N GLY A 73 -26.59 -6.33 5.74
CA GLY A 73 -26.88 -7.75 5.50
C GLY A 73 -26.52 -8.20 4.08
N GLY A 74 -25.97 -9.41 3.97
CA GLY A 74 -25.75 -10.12 2.72
C GLY A 74 -24.51 -9.67 1.94
N GLU A 75 -24.21 -10.43 0.87
CA GLU A 75 -23.02 -10.24 0.03
C GLU A 75 -22.92 -8.82 -0.56
N PHE A 76 -24.04 -8.24 -0.97
CA PHE A 76 -24.09 -6.88 -1.49
C PHE A 76 -23.66 -5.85 -0.43
N GLY A 77 -24.09 -6.06 0.82
CA GLY A 77 -23.69 -5.25 1.95
C GLY A 77 -22.18 -5.33 2.19
N ASP A 78 -21.58 -6.51 2.09
CA ASP A 78 -20.13 -6.74 2.28
C ASP A 78 -19.31 -6.01 1.23
N VAL A 79 -19.72 -6.13 -0.04
CA VAL A 79 -19.07 -5.42 -1.15
C VAL A 79 -19.21 -3.92 -0.99
N ALA A 80 -20.39 -3.42 -0.65
CA ALA A 80 -20.63 -1.99 -0.44
C ALA A 80 -19.80 -1.43 0.72
N ASN A 81 -19.73 -2.13 1.85
CA ASN A 81 -18.93 -1.74 3.01
C ASN A 81 -17.43 -1.68 2.66
N ALA A 82 -16.92 -2.68 1.94
CA ALA A 82 -15.54 -2.71 1.46
C ALA A 82 -15.23 -1.53 0.53
N LEU A 83 -16.10 -1.26 -0.42
CA LEU A 83 -15.94 -0.18 -1.39
C LEU A 83 -15.96 1.19 -0.71
N LEU A 84 -16.97 1.46 0.12
CA LEU A 84 -17.12 2.73 0.82
C LEU A 84 -15.98 2.98 1.80
N ASN A 85 -15.48 1.94 2.47
CA ASN A 85 -14.33 2.07 3.35
C ASN A 85 -13.08 2.52 2.59
N GLY A 86 -12.78 1.85 1.47
CA GLY A 86 -11.65 2.19 0.61
C GLY A 86 -11.75 3.60 0.04
N ILE A 87 -12.93 3.99 -0.45
CA ILE A 87 -13.20 5.35 -0.93
C ILE A 87 -12.97 6.36 0.19
N GLY A 88 -13.55 6.15 1.36
CA GLY A 88 -13.40 7.05 2.51
C GLY A 88 -11.96 7.18 2.97
N TYR A 89 -11.18 6.10 2.95
CA TYR A 89 -9.75 6.13 3.27
C TYR A 89 -8.95 6.98 2.26
N ASN A 90 -9.21 6.81 0.96
CA ASN A 90 -8.56 7.59 -0.09
C ASN A 90 -8.92 9.07 0.01
N LEU A 91 -10.20 9.40 0.21
CA LEU A 91 -10.66 10.79 0.39
C LEU A 91 -10.01 11.46 1.59
N ARG A 92 -9.96 10.78 2.75
CA ARG A 92 -9.28 11.29 3.96
C ARG A 92 -7.80 11.57 3.72
N THR A 93 -7.13 10.72 2.95
CA THR A 93 -5.72 10.90 2.60
C THR A 93 -5.52 12.11 1.69
N THR A 94 -6.33 12.27 0.65
CA THR A 94 -6.29 13.42 -0.26
C THR A 94 -6.57 14.73 0.47
N LEU A 95 -7.62 14.77 1.29
CA LEU A 95 -7.97 15.97 2.07
C LEU A 95 -6.86 16.36 3.06
N ARG A 96 -6.20 15.38 3.70
CA ARG A 96 -5.05 15.64 4.57
C ARG A 96 -3.91 16.31 3.80
N LYS A 97 -3.61 15.83 2.60
CA LYS A 97 -2.56 16.41 1.74
C LYS A 97 -2.92 17.79 1.24
N LEU A 98 -4.17 18.01 0.82
CA LEU A 98 -4.65 19.35 0.47
C LEU A 98 -4.56 20.31 1.65
N ARG A 99 -4.90 19.86 2.87
CA ARG A 99 -4.76 20.68 4.08
C ARG A 99 -3.30 21.03 4.39
N GLU A 100 -2.38 20.08 4.25
CA GLU A 100 -0.93 20.32 4.41
C GLU A 100 -0.42 21.34 3.39
N LEU A 101 -0.79 21.17 2.10
CA LEU A 101 -0.42 22.10 1.04
C LEU A 101 -1.02 23.49 1.25
N PHE A 102 -2.29 23.56 1.68
CA PHE A 102 -2.95 24.82 1.97
C PHE A 102 -2.32 25.54 3.16
N ALA A 103 -1.95 24.81 4.22
CA ALA A 103 -1.23 25.37 5.36
C ALA A 103 0.16 25.92 4.95
N LEU A 104 0.89 25.20 4.11
CA LEU A 104 2.16 25.68 3.54
C LEU A 104 1.97 26.92 2.67
N PHE A 105 0.92 26.94 1.85
CA PHE A 105 0.57 28.10 1.02
C PHE A 105 0.23 29.32 1.88
N LEU A 106 -0.58 29.15 2.93
CA LEU A 106 -0.90 30.21 3.87
C LEU A 106 0.36 30.68 4.61
N MET A 107 1.20 29.77 5.10
CA MET A 107 2.47 30.13 5.75
C MET A 107 3.35 30.93 4.79
N TRP A 108 3.51 30.50 3.55
CA TRP A 108 4.27 31.25 2.54
C TRP A 108 3.67 32.63 2.26
N ARG A 109 2.34 32.74 2.19
CA ARG A 109 1.63 33.98 1.89
C ARG A 109 1.58 34.97 3.04
N TYR A 110 1.51 34.49 4.27
CA TYR A 110 1.33 35.29 5.48
C TYR A 110 2.59 35.38 6.35
N SER A 111 3.74 34.86 5.91
CA SER A 111 5.02 35.10 6.57
C SER A 111 5.55 36.48 6.16
N PRO A 112 5.46 37.54 6.99
CA PRO A 112 6.23 38.74 6.73
C PRO A 112 7.66 38.43 7.20
N ASN A 113 8.58 38.24 6.26
CA ASN A 113 10.03 38.19 6.52
C ASN A 113 10.51 37.13 7.54
N MET A 114 10.71 35.88 7.08
CA MET A 114 11.76 35.00 7.66
C MET A 114 13.20 35.49 7.34
N ALA A 115 13.35 36.67 6.73
CA ALA A 115 14.64 37.29 6.42
C ALA A 115 15.27 38.06 7.61
N MET A 116 14.57 38.25 8.74
CA MET A 116 15.07 39.04 9.89
C MET A 116 15.55 38.21 11.10
N ALA A 117 15.81 36.92 10.95
CA ALA A 117 16.35 36.09 12.04
C ALA A 117 17.87 35.81 11.93
N CYS A 118 18.57 36.40 10.95
CA CYS A 118 20.00 36.16 10.70
C CYS A 118 20.91 37.40 10.91
N SER A 119 20.40 38.50 11.48
CA SER A 119 21.20 39.73 11.73
C SER A 119 21.36 40.10 13.22
N GLN A 120 20.85 39.31 14.16
CA GLN A 120 20.91 39.60 15.61
C GLN A 120 21.79 38.58 16.37
N ARG A 121 22.73 37.93 15.69
CA ARG A 121 23.67 36.97 16.32
C ARG A 121 25.14 37.29 15.99
N SER A 122 25.46 38.59 15.93
CA SER A 122 26.83 39.11 15.90
C SER A 122 26.89 40.40 16.71
N CYS A 123 26.78 40.25 18.03
CA CYS A 123 27.44 41.01 19.08
C CYS A 123 27.58 40.06 20.28
#